data_AF-A0A354P7Z8-F1
#
_entry.id   AF-A0A354P7Z8-F1
#
_cell.length_a   1.000
_cell.length_b   1.000
_cell.length_c   1.000
_cell.angle_alpha   90.00
_cell.angle_beta   90.00
_cell.angle_gamma   90.00
#
_symmetry.space_group_name_H-M   'P 1'
#
loop_
_entity.id
_entity.type
_entity.pdbx_description
1 polymer ?
#
loop_
_entity_poly.entity_id
_entity_poly.type
_entity_poly.pdbx_seq_one_letter_code
_entity_poly.pdbx_strand_id
1 'polypeptide(L)'
;MSPQRVLITEDALKLAVPKCARKRRISKAIVATMQPESILMSIHAQLLAMLLFSLMPIAHAEELGVVGPTYDIAEADLLEVIQSRLGRMEKSGELARKQGEYRDRVVGAIEKPKPVPGLKATAAKRTYFIDPTWTLDRDIRGADGALLFARGLKVNPLDHVSLREKLVFFDGRDRRQVSFARQLLRNQDR
;
A
#
# COMPACT_ATOMS: atom_id res chain seq x y z
N MET A 1 -1.20 22.88 -12.59
CA MET A 1 -0.84 21.72 -11.76
C MET A 1 -1.99 20.74 -11.85
N SER A 2 -1.83 19.67 -12.64
CA SER A 2 -2.88 18.70 -12.96
C SER A 2 -2.36 17.30 -12.62
N PRO A 3 -3.13 16.45 -11.92
CA PRO A 3 -2.65 15.15 -11.46
C PRO A 3 -2.85 14.05 -12.50
N GLN A 4 -1.90 13.11 -12.47
CA GLN A 4 -1.79 11.92 -13.32
C GLN A 4 -2.83 10.86 -12.96
N ARG A 5 -3.33 10.16 -14.00
CA ARG A 5 -4.25 9.02 -13.93
C ARG A 5 -3.53 7.85 -14.58
N VAL A 6 -3.11 6.86 -13.79
CA VAL A 6 -2.46 5.63 -14.28
C VAL A 6 -3.54 4.56 -14.40
N LEU A 7 -3.88 4.20 -15.64
CA LEU A 7 -4.72 3.06 -15.98
C LEU A 7 -3.81 1.88 -16.27
N ILE A 8 -3.95 0.82 -15.48
CA ILE A 8 -3.30 -0.48 -15.71
C ILE A 8 -4.03 -1.17 -16.87
N THR A 9 -3.24 -1.67 -17.81
CA THR A 9 -3.61 -2.31 -19.06
C THR A 9 -4.12 -3.74 -18.85
N GLU A 10 -5.31 -4.05 -19.38
CA GLU A 10 -5.81 -5.39 -19.62
C GLU A 10 -5.19 -5.95 -20.90
N ASP A 11 -4.24 -6.88 -20.78
CA ASP A 11 -3.76 -7.69 -21.91
C ASP A 11 -4.65 -8.92 -22.08
N ALA A 12 -5.45 -8.86 -23.14
CA ALA A 12 -6.40 -9.87 -23.55
C ALA A 12 -5.69 -11.10 -24.15
N LEU A 13 -5.81 -12.22 -23.44
CA LEU A 13 -5.45 -13.56 -23.91
C LEU A 13 -6.50 -14.04 -24.93
N LYS A 14 -6.21 -13.91 -26.22
CA LYS A 14 -6.94 -14.55 -27.32
C LYS A 14 -5.97 -15.37 -28.16
N LEU A 15 -6.00 -16.69 -28.02
CA LEU A 15 -5.55 -17.57 -29.10
C LEU A 15 -6.47 -18.78 -29.23
N ALA A 16 -7.25 -18.74 -30.30
CA ALA A 16 -8.09 -19.81 -30.79
C ALA A 16 -7.33 -20.67 -31.82
N VAL A 17 -7.74 -21.94 -31.84
CA VAL A 17 -7.34 -23.13 -32.61
C VAL A 17 -7.37 -22.94 -34.16
N PRO A 18 -6.66 -23.77 -34.96
CA PRO A 18 -5.99 -23.36 -36.20
C PRO A 18 -6.83 -23.53 -37.46
N LYS A 19 -6.43 -22.84 -38.54
CA LYS A 19 -6.96 -23.05 -39.89
C LYS A 19 -5.84 -23.33 -40.90
N CYS A 20 -5.99 -24.47 -41.56
CA CYS A 20 -5.19 -24.99 -42.65
C CYS A 20 -5.19 -24.13 -43.92
N ALA A 21 -4.09 -24.30 -44.67
CA ALA A 21 -3.96 -24.25 -46.13
C ALA A 21 -3.94 -22.88 -46.85
N ARG A 22 -2.82 -22.57 -47.53
CA ARG A 22 -2.82 -22.49 -49.01
C ARG A 22 -1.42 -22.42 -49.66
N LYS A 23 -1.20 -23.38 -50.54
CA LYS A 23 -0.48 -23.40 -51.84
C LYS A 23 0.82 -22.58 -52.00
N ARG A 24 1.93 -23.31 -52.12
CA ARG A 24 3.11 -22.91 -52.91
C ARG A 24 2.84 -23.14 -54.39
N ARG A 25 3.08 -22.13 -55.23
CA ARG A 25 3.30 -22.26 -56.69
C ARG A 25 4.75 -21.90 -56.94
N ILE A 26 5.54 -22.87 -57.34
CA ILE A 26 6.93 -22.70 -57.76
C ILE A 26 6.89 -22.58 -59.28
N SER A 27 7.18 -21.39 -59.81
CA SER A 27 7.39 -21.17 -61.23
C SER A 27 8.89 -21.15 -61.53
N LYS A 28 9.37 -22.23 -62.14
CA LYS A 28 10.21 -22.30 -63.34
C LYS A 28 11.24 -21.16 -63.56
N ALA A 29 12.52 -21.48 -63.37
CA ALA A 29 13.64 -20.94 -64.14
C ALA A 29 14.72 -22.05 -64.24
N ILE A 30 14.85 -22.68 -65.42
CA ILE A 30 15.97 -22.49 -66.39
C ILE A 30 17.20 -23.31 -65.92
N VAL A 31 17.32 -24.58 -66.30
CA VAL A 31 17.87 -25.12 -67.56
C VAL A 31 19.40 -24.93 -67.70
N ALA A 32 20.07 -26.07 -67.88
CA ALA A 32 21.42 -26.31 -68.43
C ALA A 32 22.60 -25.86 -67.53
N THR A 33 23.47 -26.76 -67.08
CA THR A 33 24.57 -27.36 -67.86
C THR A 33 25.17 -28.54 -67.04
N MET A 34 25.09 -29.80 -67.50
CA MET A 34 26.10 -30.55 -68.28
C MET A 34 27.43 -30.89 -67.55
N GLN A 35 27.52 -32.03 -66.84
CA GLN A 35 28.68 -32.98 -66.77
C GLN A 35 28.23 -34.30 -66.04
N PRO A 36 28.52 -35.52 -66.53
CA PRO A 36 27.85 -36.77 -66.07
C PRO A 36 28.45 -37.52 -64.85
N GLU A 37 29.57 -37.10 -64.26
CA GLU A 37 30.24 -37.84 -63.16
C GLU A 37 29.79 -37.48 -61.72
N SER A 38 28.92 -36.46 -61.55
CA SER A 38 28.52 -35.95 -60.22
C SER A 38 27.33 -36.66 -59.58
N ILE A 39 26.63 -37.52 -60.32
CA ILE A 39 25.39 -38.17 -59.84
C ILE A 39 25.70 -39.27 -58.82
N LEU A 40 26.77 -40.04 -59.04
CA LEU A 40 27.12 -41.18 -58.20
C LEU A 40 27.52 -40.76 -56.77
N MET A 41 28.29 -39.68 -56.62
CA MET A 41 28.73 -39.19 -55.31
C MET A 41 27.56 -38.59 -54.49
N SER A 42 26.57 -37.98 -55.16
CA SER A 42 25.37 -37.44 -54.52
C SER A 42 24.49 -38.54 -53.92
N ILE A 43 24.34 -39.67 -54.64
CA ILE A 43 23.55 -40.82 -54.16
C ILE A 43 24.17 -41.41 -52.88
N HIS A 44 25.50 -41.55 -52.82
CA HIS A 44 26.17 -42.07 -51.62
C HIS A 44 26.03 -41.13 -50.43
N ALA A 45 26.13 -39.82 -50.64
CA ALA A 45 25.91 -38.82 -49.59
C ALA A 45 24.46 -38.85 -49.07
N GLN A 46 23.47 -39.02 -49.96
CA GLN A 46 22.06 -39.18 -49.60
C GLN A 46 21.80 -40.47 -48.82
N LEU A 47 22.41 -41.58 -49.23
CA LEU A 47 22.31 -42.87 -48.53
C LEU A 47 22.96 -42.82 -47.14
N LEU A 48 24.13 -42.19 -47.02
CA LEU A 48 24.81 -42.03 -45.73
C LEU A 48 24.01 -41.13 -44.78
N ALA A 49 23.41 -40.05 -45.29
CA ALA A 49 22.54 -39.19 -44.49
C ALA A 49 21.26 -39.91 -44.02
N MET A 50 20.65 -40.74 -44.88
CA MET A 50 19.51 -41.58 -44.48
C MET A 50 19.90 -42.60 -43.42
N LEU A 51 21.08 -43.21 -43.53
CA LEU A 51 21.60 -44.16 -42.54
C LEU A 51 21.90 -43.48 -41.20
N LEU A 52 22.49 -42.28 -41.21
CA LEU A 52 22.73 -41.51 -39.97
C LEU A 52 21.43 -41.06 -39.30
N PHE A 53 20.40 -40.73 -40.08
CA PHE A 53 19.10 -40.35 -39.55
C PHE A 53 18.36 -41.53 -38.90
N SER A 54 18.53 -42.76 -39.43
CA SER A 54 17.90 -43.95 -38.84
C SER A 54 18.55 -44.40 -37.53
N LEU A 55 19.78 -43.95 -37.23
CA LEU A 55 20.47 -44.24 -35.98
C LEU A 55 20.15 -43.25 -34.84
N MET A 56 19.25 -42.27 -35.04
CA MET A 56 18.87 -41.34 -33.97
C MET A 56 18.01 -42.05 -32.90
N PRO A 57 18.44 -42.07 -31.63
CA PRO A 57 17.63 -42.60 -30.54
C PRO A 57 16.36 -41.75 -30.35
N ILE A 58 15.22 -42.42 -30.14
CA ILE A 58 13.96 -41.76 -29.81
C ILE A 58 14.02 -41.36 -28.33
N ALA A 59 14.07 -40.05 -28.06
CA ALA A 59 13.95 -39.54 -26.69
C ALA A 59 12.48 -39.60 -26.26
N HIS A 60 12.17 -40.45 -25.29
CA HIS A 60 10.85 -40.53 -24.67
C HIS A 60 10.82 -39.58 -23.47
N ALA A 61 10.03 -38.52 -23.55
CA ALA A 61 9.72 -37.66 -22.40
C ALA A 61 8.46 -38.21 -21.72
N GLU A 62 8.57 -38.53 -20.43
CA GLU A 62 7.44 -38.99 -19.62
C GLU A 62 6.95 -37.84 -18.73
N GLU A 63 5.65 -37.54 -18.78
CA GLU A 63 5.03 -36.48 -18.01
C GLU A 63 4.77 -36.99 -16.59
N LEU A 64 5.54 -36.53 -15.61
CA LEU A 64 5.52 -37.03 -14.22
C LEU A 64 4.24 -36.68 -13.42
N GLY A 65 3.18 -36.20 -14.08
CA GLY A 65 1.87 -35.94 -13.49
C GLY A 65 1.84 -34.92 -12.35
N VAL A 66 0.66 -34.73 -11.77
CA VAL A 66 0.45 -33.85 -10.60
C VAL A 66 0.53 -34.70 -9.33
N VAL A 67 1.38 -34.31 -8.37
CA VAL A 67 1.50 -35.02 -7.08
C VAL A 67 0.38 -34.59 -6.14
N GLY A 68 -0.65 -35.44 -6.02
CA GLY A 68 -1.76 -35.29 -5.07
C GLY A 68 -2.95 -34.49 -5.60
N PRO A 69 -4.13 -34.61 -4.96
CA PRO A 69 -5.31 -33.85 -5.34
C PRO A 69 -5.08 -32.35 -5.07
N THR A 70 -5.33 -31.52 -6.08
CA THR A 70 -5.45 -30.07 -5.90
C THR A 70 -6.92 -29.75 -5.61
N TYR A 71 -7.15 -28.95 -4.58
CA TYR A 71 -8.48 -28.48 -4.21
C TYR A 71 -8.58 -27.00 -4.54
N ASP A 72 -9.75 -26.59 -5.01
CA ASP A 72 -10.06 -25.17 -5.14
C ASP A 72 -10.15 -24.54 -3.75
N ILE A 73 -9.66 -23.30 -3.62
CA ILE A 73 -9.79 -22.51 -2.39
C ILE A 73 -11.27 -22.13 -2.26
N ALA A 74 -12.02 -22.88 -1.43
CA ALA A 74 -13.47 -22.73 -1.22
C ALA A 74 -13.80 -21.99 0.08
N GLU A 75 -13.03 -20.97 0.44
CA GLU A 75 -13.34 -20.13 1.60
C GLU A 75 -14.66 -19.38 1.36
N ALA A 76 -15.49 -19.28 2.39
CA ALA A 76 -16.70 -18.46 2.32
C ALA A 76 -16.32 -17.00 2.06
N ASP A 77 -17.10 -16.30 1.23
CA ASP A 77 -16.90 -14.88 0.96
C ASP A 77 -16.92 -14.10 2.30
N LEU A 78 -15.80 -13.44 2.59
CA LEU A 78 -15.65 -12.67 3.83
C LEU A 78 -16.75 -11.63 3.99
N LEU A 79 -17.19 -11.00 2.89
CA LEU A 79 -18.24 -9.99 2.93
C LEU A 79 -19.59 -10.61 3.31
N GLU A 80 -19.91 -11.80 2.77
CA GLU A 80 -21.13 -12.54 3.13
C GLU A 80 -21.11 -12.95 4.61
N VAL A 81 -19.96 -13.41 5.11
CA VAL A 81 -19.79 -13.74 6.53
C VAL A 81 -20.00 -12.51 7.43
N ILE A 82 -19.42 -11.36 7.07
CA ILE A 82 -19.60 -10.10 7.80
C ILE A 82 -21.07 -9.67 7.80
N GLN A 83 -21.74 -9.68 6.65
CA GLN A 83 -23.15 -9.30 6.52
C GLN A 83 -24.06 -10.23 7.34
N SER A 84 -23.85 -11.54 7.25
CA SER A 84 -24.61 -12.54 8.02
C SER A 84 -24.45 -12.32 9.52
N ARG A 85 -23.24 -12.00 9.99
CA ARG A 85 -22.98 -11.70 11.39
C ARG A 85 -23.66 -10.40 11.83
N LEU A 86 -23.55 -9.33 11.05
CA LEU A 86 -24.20 -8.05 11.34
C LEU A 86 -25.72 -8.20 11.37
N GLY A 87 -26.33 -8.91 10.43
CA GLY A 87 -27.77 -9.16 10.41
C GLY A 87 -28.26 -10.00 11.60
N ARG A 88 -27.46 -10.98 12.06
CA ARG A 88 -27.73 -11.72 13.32
C ARG A 88 -27.67 -10.79 14.55
N MET A 89 -26.69 -9.90 14.59
CA MET A 89 -26.55 -8.91 15.67
C MET A 89 -27.66 -7.84 15.64
N GLU A 90 -28.16 -7.50 14.46
CA GLU A 90 -29.29 -6.59 14.29
C GLU A 90 -30.59 -7.22 14.80
N LYS A 91 -30.91 -8.45 14.37
CA LYS A 91 -32.10 -9.20 14.82
C LYS A 91 -32.13 -9.43 16.33
N SER A 92 -30.97 -9.64 16.94
CA SER A 92 -30.82 -9.79 18.39
C SER A 92 -30.77 -8.47 19.15
N GLY A 93 -30.70 -7.32 18.46
CA GLY A 93 -30.54 -5.99 19.06
C GLY A 93 -29.14 -5.70 19.62
N GLU A 94 -28.20 -6.65 19.54
CA GLU A 94 -26.82 -6.47 20.02
C GLU A 94 -26.11 -5.33 19.28
N LEU A 95 -26.38 -5.18 17.98
CA LEU A 95 -25.76 -4.14 17.17
C LEU A 95 -26.12 -2.73 17.67
N ALA A 96 -27.41 -2.49 17.93
CA ALA A 96 -27.89 -1.22 18.48
C ALA A 96 -27.30 -0.93 19.86
N ARG A 97 -27.21 -1.96 20.73
CA ARG A 97 -26.56 -1.84 22.04
C ARG A 97 -25.10 -1.41 21.91
N LYS A 98 -24.31 -2.07 21.06
CA LYS A 98 -22.89 -1.72 20.86
C LYS A 98 -22.71 -0.30 20.29
N GLN A 99 -23.59 0.11 19.38
CA GLN A 99 -23.58 1.47 18.84
C GLN A 99 -23.86 2.50 19.95
N GLY A 100 -24.84 2.23 20.82
CA GLY A 100 -25.13 3.06 21.99
C GLY A 100 -23.93 3.16 22.94
N GLU A 101 -23.36 2.03 23.34
CA GLU A 101 -22.17 1.99 24.21
C GLU A 101 -20.98 2.75 23.63
N TYR A 102 -20.76 2.62 22.31
CA TYR A 102 -19.70 3.35 21.62
C TYR A 102 -19.98 4.85 21.63
N ARG A 103 -21.20 5.27 21.31
CA ARG A 103 -21.62 6.67 21.35
C ARG A 103 -21.42 7.26 22.74
N ASP A 104 -21.92 6.60 23.78
CA ASP A 104 -21.83 7.08 25.15
C ASP A 104 -20.38 7.17 25.63
N ARG A 105 -19.54 6.22 25.22
CA ARG A 105 -18.09 6.26 25.50
C ARG A 105 -17.42 7.46 24.85
N VAL A 106 -17.72 7.73 23.58
CA VAL A 106 -17.14 8.86 22.84
C VAL A 106 -17.60 10.19 23.42
N VAL A 107 -18.91 10.34 23.65
CA VAL A 107 -19.49 11.54 24.28
C VAL A 107 -18.87 11.75 25.67
N GLY A 108 -18.82 10.70 26.49
CA GLY A 108 -18.24 10.76 27.82
C GLY A 108 -16.74 11.14 27.80
N ALA A 109 -15.97 10.65 26.83
CA ALA A 109 -14.57 11.01 26.70
C ALA A 109 -14.36 12.49 26.31
N ILE A 110 -15.27 13.07 25.52
CA ILE A 110 -15.23 14.47 25.09
C ILE A 110 -15.68 15.40 26.24
N GLU A 111 -16.82 15.09 26.86
CA GLU A 111 -17.37 15.93 27.94
C GLU A 111 -16.59 15.81 29.24
N LYS A 112 -16.01 14.63 29.51
CA LYS A 112 -15.28 14.31 30.74
C LYS A 112 -13.93 13.69 30.39
N PRO A 113 -13.00 14.48 29.80
CA PRO A 113 -11.68 13.98 29.44
C PRO A 113 -10.93 13.50 30.69
N LYS A 114 -10.08 12.49 30.51
CA LYS A 114 -9.21 12.00 31.59
C LYS A 114 -8.29 13.14 32.05
N PRO A 115 -8.17 13.39 33.37
CA PRO A 115 -7.24 14.39 33.87
C PRO A 115 -5.80 14.09 33.42
N VAL A 116 -5.04 15.13 33.11
CA VAL A 116 -3.61 14.99 32.81
C VAL A 116 -2.90 14.52 34.08
N PRO A 117 -2.16 13.39 34.04
CA PRO A 117 -1.45 12.87 35.21
C PRO A 117 -0.52 13.92 35.82
N GLY A 118 -0.53 14.03 37.16
CA GLY A 118 0.32 14.97 37.89
C GLY A 118 -0.23 16.40 38.01
N LEU A 119 -1.24 16.79 37.21
CA LEU A 119 -1.90 18.09 37.38
C LEU A 119 -2.99 17.99 38.46
N LYS A 120 -2.90 18.89 39.46
CA LYS A 120 -3.86 19.03 40.55
C LYS A 120 -4.23 20.51 40.70
N ALA A 121 -5.37 20.78 41.33
CA ALA A 121 -5.75 22.15 41.67
C ALA A 121 -4.68 22.81 42.55
N THR A 122 -4.23 23.98 42.13
CA THR A 122 -3.19 24.76 42.82
C THR A 122 -3.73 25.32 44.14
N ALA A 123 -2.98 25.15 45.23
CA ALA A 123 -3.35 25.69 46.55
C ALA A 123 -2.99 27.18 46.73
N ALA A 124 -1.94 27.66 46.08
CA ALA A 124 -1.48 29.04 46.16
C ALA A 124 -0.95 29.53 44.81
N LYS A 125 -1.18 30.80 44.47
CA LYS A 125 -0.73 31.39 43.20
C LYS A 125 0.80 31.29 43.05
N ARG A 126 1.26 30.82 41.90
CA ARG A 126 2.69 30.72 41.54
C ARG A 126 2.90 31.24 40.12
N THR A 127 4.08 31.78 39.87
CA THR A 127 4.50 32.26 38.56
C THR A 127 5.80 31.57 38.19
N TYR A 128 5.89 31.09 36.95
CA TYR A 128 7.06 30.44 36.39
C TYR A 128 7.45 31.16 35.10
N PHE A 129 8.75 31.39 34.92
CA PHE A 129 9.32 31.85 33.66
C PHE A 129 9.97 30.66 32.98
N ILE A 130 9.56 30.36 31.75
CA ILE A 130 10.05 29.22 30.97
C ILE A 130 10.72 29.76 29.72
N ASP A 131 11.91 29.25 29.43
CA ASP A 131 12.58 29.43 28.14
C ASP A 131 12.17 28.27 27.22
N PRO A 132 11.39 28.50 26.15
CA PRO A 132 10.95 27.45 25.23
C PRO A 132 12.01 27.12 24.16
N THR A 133 13.26 27.55 24.33
CA THR A 133 14.36 27.19 23.41
C THR A 133 14.55 25.68 23.36
N TRP A 134 14.39 25.12 22.18
CA TRP A 134 14.64 23.72 21.91
C TRP A 134 15.97 23.53 21.17
N THR A 135 16.70 22.46 21.50
CA THR A 135 17.97 22.11 20.84
C THR A 135 17.81 20.82 20.05
N LEU A 136 18.20 20.86 18.78
CA LEU A 136 18.15 19.72 17.87
C LEU A 136 19.16 18.64 18.28
N ASP A 137 18.68 17.41 18.50
CA ASP A 137 19.45 16.27 19.02
C ASP A 137 20.18 15.45 17.94
N ARG A 138 19.83 15.64 16.66
CA ARG A 138 20.42 14.90 15.53
C ARG A 138 20.47 15.73 14.27
N ASP A 139 21.35 15.33 13.37
CA ASP A 139 21.40 15.91 12.03
C ASP A 139 20.11 15.58 11.26
N ILE A 140 19.49 16.60 10.68
CA ILE A 140 18.37 16.43 9.76
C ILE A 140 18.92 16.52 8.34
N ARG A 141 18.71 15.46 7.56
CA ARG A 141 19.13 15.39 6.16
C ARG A 141 17.92 15.33 5.23
N GLY A 142 18.06 15.91 4.04
CA GLY A 142 17.09 15.85 2.96
C GLY A 142 17.04 14.46 2.31
N ALA A 143 16.09 14.28 1.38
CA ALA A 143 15.94 13.02 0.63
C ALA A 143 17.15 12.69 -0.27
N ASP A 144 17.89 13.72 -0.68
CA ASP A 144 19.15 13.66 -1.42
C ASP A 144 20.38 13.41 -0.51
N GLY A 145 20.17 13.32 0.81
CA GLY A 145 21.23 13.15 1.80
C GLY A 145 21.96 14.44 2.19
N ALA A 146 21.56 15.60 1.65
CA ALA A 146 22.13 16.89 2.00
C ALA A 146 21.78 17.28 3.44
N LEU A 147 22.71 17.88 4.17
CA LEU A 147 22.48 18.35 5.54
C LEU A 147 21.59 19.60 5.52
N LEU A 148 20.40 19.50 6.12
CA LEU A 148 19.48 20.63 6.25
C LEU A 148 19.71 21.38 7.57
N PHE A 149 19.83 20.65 8.67
CA PHE A 149 20.09 21.21 9.99
C PHE A 149 21.05 20.32 10.77
N ALA A 150 22.11 20.92 11.30
CA ALA A 150 23.07 20.23 12.13
C ALA A 150 22.54 20.01 13.55
N ARG A 151 22.90 18.89 14.17
CA ARG A 151 22.75 18.67 15.62
C ARG A 151 23.29 19.88 16.38
N GLY A 152 22.60 20.26 17.45
CA GLY A 152 22.97 21.38 18.31
C GLY A 152 22.35 22.71 17.90
N LEU A 153 21.63 22.77 16.76
CA LEU A 153 20.84 23.94 16.39
C LEU A 153 19.81 24.25 17.48
N LYS A 154 19.86 25.47 18.00
CA LYS A 154 18.88 25.97 18.97
C LYS A 154 17.85 26.83 18.27
N VAL A 155 16.58 26.58 18.55
CA VAL A 155 15.47 27.35 17.97
C VAL A 155 14.52 27.72 19.10
N ASN A 156 14.26 29.03 19.24
CA ASN A 156 13.21 29.54 20.11
C ASN A 156 12.01 29.95 19.25
N PRO A 157 10.84 29.33 19.42
CA PRO A 157 9.64 29.72 18.67
C PRO A 157 9.26 31.19 18.84
N LEU A 158 9.61 31.81 19.98
CA LEU A 158 9.29 33.20 20.28
C LEU A 158 10.13 34.21 19.50
N ASP A 159 11.24 33.78 18.88
CA ASP A 159 12.06 34.64 17.99
C ASP A 159 11.36 34.88 16.65
N HIS A 160 10.44 33.99 16.27
CA HIS A 160 9.75 34.03 14.98
C HIS A 160 8.25 34.31 15.11
N VAL A 161 7.63 33.94 16.24
CA VAL A 161 6.20 34.13 16.48
C VAL A 161 5.99 34.76 17.86
N SER A 162 5.38 35.95 17.88
CA SER A 162 4.94 36.57 19.13
C SER A 162 3.61 35.99 19.60
N LEU A 163 3.55 35.59 20.88
CA LEU A 163 2.30 35.18 21.52
C LEU A 163 1.45 36.41 21.80
N ARG A 164 0.45 36.68 20.93
CA ARG A 164 -0.38 37.90 21.00
C ARG A 164 -1.41 37.87 22.12
N GLU A 165 -1.83 36.68 22.52
CA GLU A 165 -2.93 36.46 23.46
C GLU A 165 -2.47 35.72 24.71
N LYS A 166 -3.12 36.00 25.84
CA LYS A 166 -2.88 35.28 27.10
C LYS A 166 -3.73 34.01 27.11
N LEU A 167 -3.10 32.85 27.12
CA LEU A 167 -3.79 31.57 27.19
C LEU A 167 -4.16 31.22 28.63
N VAL A 168 -5.41 30.81 28.83
CA VAL A 168 -5.93 30.40 30.15
C VAL A 168 -6.36 28.94 30.06
N PHE A 169 -5.72 28.09 30.85
CA PHE A 169 -6.04 26.66 30.94
C PHE A 169 -6.75 26.36 32.26
N PHE A 170 -7.89 25.66 32.20
CA PHE A 170 -8.70 25.32 33.36
C PHE A 170 -9.50 24.04 33.13
N ASP A 171 -9.94 23.38 34.20
CA ASP A 171 -10.85 22.24 34.13
C ASP A 171 -12.29 22.71 33.94
N GLY A 172 -12.86 22.46 32.76
CA GLY A 172 -14.25 22.81 32.43
C GLY A 172 -15.31 22.12 33.28
N ARG A 173 -14.96 21.05 33.99
CA ARG A 173 -15.86 20.33 34.91
C ARG A 173 -15.97 21.00 36.28
N ASP A 174 -14.98 21.81 36.67
CA ASP A 174 -15.00 22.55 37.94
C ASP A 174 -15.62 23.94 37.74
N ARG A 175 -16.86 24.12 38.20
CA ARG A 175 -17.60 25.39 38.08
C ARG A 175 -16.84 26.57 38.69
N ARG A 176 -16.02 26.36 39.72
CA ARG A 176 -15.21 27.42 40.34
C ARG A 176 -14.15 27.92 39.37
N GLN A 177 -13.45 27.00 38.69
CA GLN A 177 -12.42 27.36 37.71
C GLN A 177 -13.04 28.04 36.48
N VAL A 178 -14.21 27.57 36.01
CA VAL A 178 -14.95 28.23 34.92
C VAL A 178 -15.32 29.67 35.30
N SER A 179 -15.81 29.89 36.52
CA SER A 179 -16.16 31.24 36.98
C SER A 179 -14.95 32.16 37.07
N PHE A 180 -13.81 31.64 37.56
CA PHE A 180 -12.55 32.36 37.63
C PHE A 180 -12.02 32.73 36.24
N ALA A 181 -12.02 31.79 35.30
CA ALA A 181 -11.59 32.03 33.91
C ALA A 181 -12.45 33.12 33.25
N ARG A 182 -13.78 33.08 33.43
CA ARG A 182 -14.68 34.13 32.91
C ARG A 182 -14.44 35.51 33.53
N GLN A 183 -14.02 35.57 34.79
CA GLN A 183 -13.66 36.83 35.43
C GLN A 183 -12.32 37.35 34.89
N LEU A 184 -11.36 36.44 34.70
CA LEU A 184 -10.03 36.78 34.17
C LEU A 184 -10.11 37.34 32.75
N LEU A 185 -10.91 36.73 31.88
CA LEU A 185 -11.09 37.19 30.49
C LEU A 185 -11.72 38.59 30.41
N ARG A 186 -12.76 38.87 31.21
CA ARG A 186 -13.40 40.20 31.25
C ARG A 186 -12.45 41.33 31.64
N ASN A 187 -11.46 41.02 32.47
CA ASN A 187 -10.48 42.00 32.92
C ASN A 187 -9.33 42.20 31.92
N GLN A 188 -9.24 41.40 30.86
CA GLN A 188 -8.21 41.50 29.82
C GLN A 188 -8.61 42.41 28.65
N ASP A 189 -9.92 42.57 28.39
CA ASP A 189 -10.43 43.43 27.31
C ASP A 189 -10.46 44.93 27.67
N ARG A 190 -9.79 45.33 28.76
CA ARG A 190 -9.63 46.73 29.21
C ARG A 190 -8.17 47.16 29.12
#